data_AF-A0A9D8PP45-F1
#
_entry.id   AF-A0A9D8PP45-F1
#
_cell.length_a   1.000
_cell.length_b   1.000
_cell.length_c   1.000
_cell.angle_alpha   90.00
_cell.angle_beta   90.00
_cell.angle_gamma   90.00
#
_symmetry.space_group_name_H-M   'P 1'
#
loop_
_entity.id
_entity.type
_entity.pdbx_description
1 polymer ?
#
loop_
_entity_poly.entity_id
_entity_poly.type
_entity_poly.pdbx_seq_one_letter_code
_entity_poly.pdbx_strand_id
1 'polypeptide(L)'
;MAISLQESQAINEMVGTLCSFLPGTPHPYASFDISFEGIAQKLGLSKYWMGGSKSPAINRLLQATLETRRDIFCRLILEIVQVGMTYRSNKGDPITREEIVQLNDQIERLSFKIPELWNSNFLDSLPRSEEQEESAVEEINQEVLLKLKNDLLRITELEAQPRGYAFEEFLNELFKAYNLDPQSSFRLVGEQIDGSFKLVMTLILLKRSGKTSKSGKVNY
;
A
#
# COMPACT_ATOMS: atom_id res chain seq x y z
N MET A 1 -35.92 -10.40 -6.59
CA MET A 1 -35.58 -11.70 -7.19
C MET A 1 -34.57 -12.36 -6.27
N ALA A 2 -34.75 -13.64 -5.94
CA ALA A 2 -33.78 -14.32 -5.09
C ALA A 2 -32.38 -14.29 -5.75
N ILE A 3 -31.36 -13.97 -4.97
CA ILE A 3 -29.97 -13.95 -5.43
C ILE A 3 -29.50 -15.37 -5.75
N SER A 4 -28.70 -15.51 -6.80
CA SER A 4 -28.08 -16.79 -7.16
C SER A 4 -26.98 -17.19 -6.17
N LEU A 5 -26.56 -18.46 -6.20
CA LEU A 5 -25.43 -18.94 -5.40
C LEU A 5 -24.12 -18.22 -5.78
N GLN A 6 -23.94 -17.92 -7.07
CA GLN A 6 -22.79 -17.16 -7.57
C GLN A 6 -22.80 -15.72 -7.04
N GLU A 7 -23.95 -15.04 -7.07
CA GLU A 7 -24.08 -13.69 -6.49
C GLU A 7 -23.84 -13.72 -4.97
N SER A 8 -24.32 -14.75 -4.28
CA SER A 8 -24.11 -14.91 -2.83
C SER A 8 -22.64 -15.11 -2.48
N GLN A 9 -21.90 -15.90 -3.27
CA GLN A 9 -20.46 -16.09 -3.10
C GLN A 9 -19.70 -14.78 -3.36
N ALA A 10 -19.99 -14.09 -4.46
CA ALA A 10 -19.36 -12.81 -4.78
C ALA A 10 -19.61 -11.76 -3.69
N ILE A 11 -20.82 -11.72 -3.09
CA ILE A 11 -21.09 -10.86 -1.94
C ILE A 11 -20.24 -11.23 -0.72
N ASN A 12 -20.06 -12.52 -0.42
CA ASN A 12 -19.23 -12.93 0.70
C ASN A 12 -17.77 -12.49 0.53
N GLU A 13 -17.23 -12.63 -0.69
CA GLU A 13 -15.90 -12.13 -1.04
C GLU A 13 -15.79 -10.60 -0.89
N MET A 14 -16.79 -9.84 -1.38
CA MET A 14 -16.84 -8.38 -1.19
C MET A 14 -16.90 -7.97 0.28
N VAL A 15 -17.58 -8.74 1.14
CA VAL A 15 -17.57 -8.45 2.58
C VAL A 15 -16.16 -8.51 3.14
N GLY A 16 -15.34 -9.46 2.70
CA GLY A 16 -13.93 -9.54 3.09
C GLY A 16 -13.17 -8.26 2.80
N THR A 17 -13.33 -7.72 1.59
CA THR A 17 -12.69 -6.48 1.13
C THR A 17 -13.25 -5.25 1.83
N LEU A 18 -14.58 -5.08 1.87
CA LEU A 18 -15.21 -3.87 2.38
C LEU A 18 -15.15 -3.76 3.90
N CYS A 19 -15.06 -4.87 4.63
CA CYS A 19 -15.14 -4.87 6.09
C CYS A 19 -14.05 -4.01 6.76
N SER A 20 -12.88 -3.83 6.15
CA SER A 20 -11.82 -2.94 6.67
C SER A 20 -12.09 -1.46 6.39
N PHE A 21 -12.94 -1.11 5.41
CA PHE A 21 -13.10 0.27 4.93
C PHE A 21 -13.80 1.16 5.95
N LEU A 22 -14.74 0.62 6.71
CA LEU A 22 -15.56 1.38 7.65
C LEU A 22 -15.86 0.58 8.94
N PRO A 23 -16.14 1.26 10.06
CA PRO A 23 -16.68 0.60 11.23
C PRO A 23 -18.14 0.17 10.98
N GLY A 24 -18.58 -0.87 11.69
CA GLY A 24 -19.96 -1.36 11.58
C GLY A 24 -20.95 -0.33 12.12
N THR A 25 -20.72 0.11 13.36
CA THR A 25 -21.51 1.14 14.03
C THR A 25 -20.72 2.45 14.12
N PRO A 26 -21.40 3.61 14.11
CA PRO A 26 -20.74 4.89 14.25
C PRO A 26 -20.11 5.04 15.64
N HIS A 27 -18.97 5.70 15.70
CA HIS A 27 -18.34 6.04 16.98
C HIS A 27 -19.18 7.10 17.71
N PRO A 28 -19.32 7.06 19.06
CA PRO A 28 -20.17 7.99 19.81
C PRO A 28 -19.93 9.49 19.57
N TYR A 29 -18.73 9.84 19.10
CA TYR A 29 -18.29 11.22 18.84
C TYR A 29 -17.96 11.50 17.37
N ALA A 30 -18.17 10.53 16.47
CA ALA A 30 -17.95 10.72 15.04
C ALA A 30 -19.26 11.09 14.34
N SER A 31 -19.15 11.71 13.16
CA SER A 31 -20.29 11.87 12.27
C SER A 31 -20.91 10.50 11.99
N PHE A 32 -22.22 10.42 12.15
CA PHE A 32 -23.00 9.20 11.99
C PHE A 32 -22.74 8.48 10.65
N ASP A 33 -22.51 9.28 9.59
CA ASP A 33 -22.23 8.80 8.24
C ASP A 33 -20.91 8.03 8.10
N ILE A 34 -20.01 8.07 9.09
CA ILE A 34 -18.72 7.37 9.08
C ILE A 34 -18.89 5.95 9.61
N SER A 35 -19.84 5.20 9.05
CA SER A 35 -20.11 3.79 9.37
C SER A 35 -21.00 3.13 8.33
N PHE A 36 -21.01 1.79 8.29
CA PHE A 36 -21.94 1.04 7.44
C PHE A 36 -23.41 1.32 7.79
N GLU A 37 -23.73 1.40 9.09
CA GLU A 37 -25.07 1.77 9.57
C GLU A 37 -25.47 3.17 9.09
N GLY A 38 -24.54 4.12 9.18
CA GLY A 38 -24.72 5.49 8.74
C GLY A 38 -25.09 5.60 7.27
N ILE A 39 -24.28 4.96 6.42
CA ILE A 39 -24.50 4.92 4.98
C ILE A 39 -25.81 4.20 4.65
N ALA A 40 -26.12 3.09 5.34
CA ALA A 40 -27.38 2.38 5.16
C ALA A 40 -28.56 3.31 5.46
N GLN A 41 -28.52 4.11 6.52
CA GLN A 41 -29.58 5.06 6.82
C GLN A 41 -29.67 6.20 5.81
N LYS A 42 -28.54 6.79 5.41
CA LYS A 42 -28.49 7.84 4.38
C LYS A 42 -29.16 7.41 3.07
N LEU A 43 -29.05 6.13 2.71
CA LEU A 43 -29.63 5.56 1.49
C LEU A 43 -31.03 4.93 1.68
N GLY A 44 -31.63 5.02 2.88
CA GLY A 44 -32.93 4.43 3.17
C GLY A 44 -32.93 2.89 3.28
N LEU A 45 -31.77 2.31 3.58
CA LEU A 45 -31.50 0.87 3.71
C LEU A 45 -31.38 0.41 5.17
N SER A 46 -31.67 1.27 6.17
CA SER A 46 -31.57 0.93 7.60
C SER A 46 -32.25 -0.37 7.99
N LYS A 47 -33.40 -0.69 7.36
CA LYS A 47 -34.15 -1.93 7.61
C LYS A 47 -33.38 -3.22 7.27
N TYR A 48 -32.30 -3.12 6.49
CA TYR A 48 -31.42 -4.24 6.16
C TYR A 48 -30.20 -4.35 7.08
N TRP A 49 -29.97 -3.33 7.92
CA TRP A 49 -28.93 -3.33 8.94
C TRP A 49 -29.48 -3.88 10.26
N MET A 50 -29.05 -5.07 10.67
CA MET A 50 -29.51 -5.70 11.92
C MET A 50 -28.51 -5.55 13.08
N GLY A 51 -27.40 -4.84 12.87
CA GLY A 51 -26.32 -4.75 13.86
C GLY A 51 -25.65 -6.10 14.17
N GLY A 52 -24.98 -6.18 15.32
CA GLY A 52 -24.24 -7.36 15.75
C GLY A 52 -22.83 -7.45 15.13
N SER A 53 -22.39 -8.66 14.80
CA SER A 53 -21.10 -8.88 14.14
C SER A 53 -21.05 -8.15 12.79
N LYS A 54 -19.96 -7.41 12.55
CA LYS A 54 -19.80 -6.54 11.39
C LYS A 54 -19.96 -7.28 10.05
N SER A 55 -19.22 -8.36 9.82
CA SER A 55 -19.26 -9.06 8.53
C SER A 55 -20.65 -9.64 8.19
N PRO A 56 -21.36 -10.33 9.10
CA PRO A 56 -22.74 -10.77 8.85
C PRO A 56 -23.72 -9.62 8.57
N ALA A 57 -23.57 -8.48 9.26
CA ALA A 57 -24.42 -7.31 9.05
C ALA A 57 -24.19 -6.70 7.65
N ILE A 58 -22.93 -6.55 7.23
CA ILE A 58 -22.57 -6.09 5.88
C ILE A 58 -23.11 -7.08 4.83
N ASN A 59 -22.91 -8.38 5.04
CA ASN A 59 -23.36 -9.40 4.10
C ASN A 59 -24.87 -9.30 3.87
N ARG A 60 -25.66 -9.22 4.94
CA ARG A 60 -27.11 -9.04 4.84
C ARG A 60 -27.50 -7.74 4.16
N LEU A 61 -26.82 -6.63 4.48
CA LEU A 61 -27.08 -5.34 3.85
C LEU A 61 -26.89 -5.44 2.33
N LEU A 62 -25.78 -6.04 1.88
CA LEU A 62 -25.48 -6.20 0.45
C LEU A 62 -26.46 -7.16 -0.23
N GLN A 63 -26.73 -8.33 0.35
CA GLN A 63 -27.68 -9.31 -0.19
C GLN A 63 -29.09 -8.72 -0.32
N ALA A 64 -29.62 -8.12 0.75
CA ALA A 64 -30.95 -7.53 0.74
C ALA A 64 -31.05 -6.35 -0.23
N THR A 65 -29.99 -5.54 -0.35
CA THR A 65 -29.94 -4.45 -1.33
C THR A 65 -29.94 -5.00 -2.75
N LEU A 66 -29.14 -6.03 -3.05
CA LEU A 66 -29.11 -6.65 -4.37
C LEU A 66 -30.46 -7.28 -4.76
N GLU A 67 -31.12 -7.94 -3.82
CA GLU A 67 -32.40 -8.63 -4.03
C GLU A 67 -33.58 -7.67 -4.24
N THR A 68 -33.59 -6.55 -3.51
CA THR A 68 -34.78 -5.68 -3.39
C THR A 68 -34.62 -4.29 -4.01
N ARG A 69 -33.39 -3.77 -4.07
CA ARG A 69 -33.04 -2.39 -4.47
C ARG A 69 -31.78 -2.38 -5.33
N ARG A 70 -31.81 -3.18 -6.40
CA ARG A 70 -30.71 -3.34 -7.36
C ARG A 70 -30.26 -2.00 -7.97
N ASP A 71 -31.18 -1.03 -8.04
CA ASP A 71 -30.96 0.36 -8.47
C ASP A 71 -30.00 1.16 -7.58
N ILE A 72 -30.00 0.89 -6.26
CA ILE A 72 -29.15 1.61 -5.29
C ILE A 72 -27.85 0.85 -4.99
N PHE A 73 -27.73 -0.41 -5.40
CA PHE A 73 -26.57 -1.24 -5.07
C PHE A 73 -25.23 -0.58 -5.43
N CYS A 74 -25.06 -0.09 -6.67
CA CYS A 74 -23.85 0.62 -7.08
C CYS A 74 -23.61 1.90 -6.26
N ARG A 75 -24.67 2.65 -5.96
CA ARG A 75 -24.59 3.86 -5.13
C ARG A 75 -24.15 3.54 -3.70
N LEU A 76 -24.62 2.43 -3.14
CA LEU A 76 -24.19 1.96 -1.82
C LEU A 76 -22.68 1.67 -1.80
N ILE A 77 -22.18 0.93 -2.79
CA ILE A 77 -20.74 0.63 -2.89
C ILE A 77 -19.92 1.91 -3.06
N LEU A 78 -20.35 2.81 -3.95
CA LEU A 78 -19.68 4.09 -4.19
C LEU A 78 -19.57 4.91 -2.90
N GLU A 79 -20.65 5.03 -2.14
CA GLU A 79 -20.67 5.76 -0.86
C GLU A 79 -19.76 5.11 0.19
N ILE A 80 -19.75 3.77 0.27
CA ILE A 80 -18.84 3.02 1.16
C ILE A 80 -17.38 3.34 0.81
N VAL A 81 -17.02 3.33 -0.48
CA VAL A 81 -15.65 3.64 -0.92
C VAL A 81 -15.30 5.09 -0.58
N GLN A 82 -16.16 6.06 -0.93
CA GLN A 82 -15.89 7.48 -0.70
C GLN A 82 -15.70 7.82 0.79
N VAL A 83 -16.61 7.34 1.65
CA VAL A 83 -16.50 7.57 3.09
C VAL A 83 -15.31 6.77 3.66
N GLY A 84 -15.11 5.54 3.16
CA GLY A 84 -14.00 4.67 3.52
C GLY A 84 -12.64 5.33 3.27
N MET A 85 -12.44 5.95 2.10
CA MET A 85 -11.20 6.68 1.77
C MET A 85 -10.88 7.73 2.82
N THR A 86 -11.88 8.52 3.23
CA THR A 86 -11.71 9.56 4.24
C THR A 86 -11.39 8.95 5.61
N TYR A 87 -12.14 7.92 6.02
CA TYR A 87 -11.96 7.26 7.31
C TYR A 87 -10.58 6.60 7.44
N ARG A 88 -10.18 5.81 6.44
CA ARG A 88 -8.94 5.05 6.41
C ARG A 88 -7.71 5.93 6.23
N SER A 89 -7.80 6.97 5.38
CA SER A 89 -6.76 7.99 5.28
C SER A 89 -6.50 8.69 6.61
N ASN A 90 -7.55 9.04 7.36
CA ASN A 90 -7.41 9.67 8.68
C ASN A 90 -6.83 8.73 9.76
N LYS A 91 -6.87 7.42 9.53
CA LYS A 91 -6.29 6.40 10.41
C LYS A 91 -4.83 6.04 10.08
N GLY A 92 -4.28 6.59 8.99
CA GLY A 92 -2.94 6.25 8.52
C GLY A 92 -2.85 4.90 7.81
N ASP A 93 -4.00 4.36 7.38
CA ASP A 93 -4.11 3.09 6.65
C ASP A 93 -5.01 3.32 5.44
N PRO A 94 -4.57 4.07 4.41
CA PRO A 94 -5.39 4.45 3.26
C PRO A 94 -5.80 3.23 2.42
N ILE A 95 -6.95 3.33 1.73
CA ILE A 95 -7.39 2.31 0.78
C ILE A 95 -6.40 2.25 -0.39
N THR A 96 -5.95 1.05 -0.75
CA THR A 96 -4.98 0.87 -1.84
C THR A 96 -5.66 0.67 -3.19
N ARG A 97 -4.87 0.86 -4.25
CA ARG A 97 -5.28 0.57 -5.62
C ARG A 97 -5.72 -0.89 -5.79
N GLU A 98 -4.99 -1.82 -5.18
CA GLU A 98 -5.25 -3.26 -5.28
C GLU A 98 -6.58 -3.65 -4.65
N GLU A 99 -6.93 -3.03 -3.51
CA GLU A 99 -8.24 -3.23 -2.88
C GLU A 99 -9.39 -2.76 -3.78
N ILE A 100 -9.23 -1.63 -4.48
CA ILE A 100 -10.24 -1.13 -5.43
C ILE A 100 -10.32 -2.00 -6.69
N VAL A 101 -9.19 -2.47 -7.21
CA VAL A 101 -9.17 -3.38 -8.36
C VAL A 101 -9.86 -4.70 -8.00
N GLN A 102 -9.54 -5.28 -6.83
CA GLN A 102 -10.20 -6.48 -6.33
C GLN A 102 -11.71 -6.26 -6.16
N LEU A 103 -12.12 -5.12 -5.63
CA LEU A 103 -13.53 -4.77 -5.50
C LEU A 103 -14.23 -4.66 -6.86
N ASN A 104 -13.59 -4.04 -7.86
CA ASN A 104 -14.12 -3.94 -9.22
C ASN A 104 -14.38 -5.31 -9.86
N ASP A 105 -13.46 -6.26 -9.71
CA ASP A 105 -13.62 -7.62 -10.22
C ASP A 105 -14.83 -8.33 -9.56
N GLN A 106 -15.01 -8.12 -8.26
CA GLN A 106 -16.15 -8.69 -7.52
C GLN A 106 -17.49 -8.08 -7.96
N ILE A 107 -17.52 -6.77 -8.24
CA ILE A 107 -18.69 -6.06 -8.75
C ILE A 107 -19.05 -6.54 -10.17
N GLU A 108 -18.05 -6.78 -11.02
CA GLU A 108 -18.26 -7.27 -12.38
C GLU A 108 -18.87 -8.69 -12.40
N ARG A 109 -18.50 -9.56 -11.44
CA ARG A 109 -19.14 -10.88 -11.26
C ARG A 109 -20.63 -10.79 -10.90
N LEU A 110 -21.08 -9.65 -10.37
CA LEU A 110 -22.49 -9.35 -10.11
C LEU A 110 -23.20 -8.68 -11.31
N SER A 111 -22.51 -8.60 -12.46
CA SER A 111 -22.97 -7.91 -13.68
C SER A 111 -23.18 -6.41 -13.51
N PHE A 112 -22.38 -5.77 -12.66
CA PHE A 112 -22.36 -4.31 -12.52
C PHE A 112 -21.00 -3.74 -12.92
N LYS A 113 -21.00 -2.45 -13.26
CA LYS A 113 -19.79 -1.63 -13.36
C LYS A 113 -20.07 -0.27 -12.75
N ILE A 114 -19.13 0.24 -11.95
CA ILE A 114 -19.20 1.56 -11.32
C ILE A 114 -18.12 2.43 -11.97
N PRO A 115 -18.44 3.24 -13.00
CA PRO A 115 -17.44 3.93 -13.83
C PRO A 115 -16.42 4.75 -13.03
N GLU A 116 -16.84 5.34 -11.91
CA GLU A 116 -15.98 6.11 -11.01
C GLU A 116 -14.83 5.28 -10.44
N LEU A 117 -15.06 3.99 -10.16
CA LEU A 117 -14.03 3.09 -9.62
C LEU A 117 -13.11 2.53 -10.70
N TRP A 118 -13.47 2.65 -11.98
CA TRP A 118 -12.65 2.25 -13.13
C TRP A 118 -11.86 3.41 -13.74
N ASN A 119 -12.02 4.62 -13.20
CA ASN A 119 -11.36 5.80 -13.70
C ASN A 119 -9.84 5.71 -13.47
N SER A 120 -9.03 5.81 -14.53
CA SER A 120 -7.57 5.70 -14.44
C SER A 120 -6.96 6.75 -13.53
N ASN A 121 -7.38 8.01 -13.64
CA ASN A 121 -6.86 9.10 -12.80
C ASN A 121 -7.16 8.85 -11.32
N PHE A 122 -8.31 8.23 -11.01
CA PHE A 122 -8.62 7.81 -9.65
C PHE A 122 -7.72 6.66 -9.21
N LEU A 123 -7.62 5.57 -9.98
CA LEU A 123 -6.80 4.41 -9.62
C LEU A 123 -5.31 4.76 -9.47
N ASP A 124 -4.80 5.67 -10.29
CA ASP A 124 -3.41 6.11 -10.25
C ASP A 124 -3.13 7.10 -9.09
N SER A 125 -4.18 7.67 -8.50
CA SER A 125 -4.05 8.53 -7.31
C SER A 125 -3.98 7.76 -5.99
N LEU A 126 -4.29 6.46 -6.01
CA LEU A 126 -4.30 5.61 -4.82
C LEU A 126 -2.90 5.09 -4.48
N PRO A 127 -2.57 4.91 -3.19
CA PRO A 127 -1.34 4.24 -2.79
C PRO A 127 -1.35 2.78 -3.26
N ARG A 128 -0.17 2.23 -3.54
CA ARG A 128 0.00 0.80 -3.82
C ARG A 128 0.28 0.05 -2.53
N SER A 129 -0.08 -1.23 -2.48
CA SER A 129 0.31 -2.09 -1.36
C SER A 129 1.84 -2.30 -1.32
N GLU A 130 2.39 -2.34 -0.11
CA GLU A 130 3.85 -2.51 0.15
C GLU A 130 4.41 -3.76 -0.56
N GLU A 131 3.63 -4.84 -0.63
CA GLU A 131 3.98 -6.09 -1.34
C GLU A 131 4.18 -5.88 -2.86
N GLN A 132 3.50 -4.91 -3.47
CA GLN A 132 3.65 -4.58 -4.89
C GLN A 132 4.70 -3.50 -5.15
N GLU A 133 5.00 -2.64 -4.19
CA GLU A 133 6.16 -1.74 -4.27
C GLU A 133 7.47 -2.53 -4.22
N GLU A 134 7.57 -3.57 -3.39
CA GLU A 134 8.75 -4.45 -3.34
C GLU A 134 8.94 -5.23 -4.65
N SER A 135 7.88 -5.79 -5.23
CA SER A 135 7.98 -6.54 -6.50
C SER A 135 8.15 -5.65 -7.74
N ALA A 136 7.65 -4.41 -7.75
CA ALA A 136 7.94 -3.45 -8.82
C ALA A 136 9.41 -2.99 -8.82
N VAL A 137 10.07 -3.01 -7.66
CA VAL A 137 11.51 -2.77 -7.53
C VAL A 137 12.33 -4.02 -7.94
N GLU A 138 11.73 -5.21 -7.97
CA GLU A 138 12.39 -6.44 -8.41
C GLU A 138 12.47 -6.62 -9.93
N GLU A 139 11.68 -5.89 -10.73
CA GLU A 139 11.85 -5.83 -12.21
C GLU A 139 12.98 -4.86 -12.63
N ILE A 140 14.12 -4.88 -11.93
CA ILE A 140 15.33 -4.22 -12.44
C ILE A 140 15.87 -5.06 -13.59
N ASN A 141 15.80 -4.50 -14.79
CA ASN A 141 16.34 -5.09 -16.01
C ASN A 141 17.74 -5.66 -15.74
N GLN A 142 17.94 -6.95 -16.07
CA GLN A 142 19.21 -7.67 -15.86
C GLN A 142 20.42 -6.91 -16.47
N GLU A 143 20.19 -6.14 -17.52
CA GLU A 143 21.22 -5.28 -18.14
C GLU A 143 21.68 -4.16 -17.20
N VAL A 144 20.76 -3.55 -16.45
CA VAL A 144 21.06 -2.49 -15.47
C VAL A 144 21.86 -3.07 -14.30
N LEU A 145 21.51 -4.26 -13.84
CA LEU A 145 22.24 -4.95 -12.78
C LEU A 145 23.68 -5.31 -13.21
N LEU A 146 23.85 -5.79 -14.45
CA LEU A 146 25.17 -6.08 -15.02
C LEU A 146 26.02 -4.82 -15.19
N LYS A 147 25.41 -3.70 -15.62
CA LYS A 147 26.07 -2.41 -15.70
C LYS A 147 26.56 -1.96 -14.31
N LEU A 148 25.67 -1.92 -13.32
CA LEU A 148 26.02 -1.51 -11.94
C LEU A 148 27.13 -2.37 -11.34
N LYS A 149 27.10 -3.69 -11.57
CA LYS A 149 28.16 -4.60 -11.11
C LYS A 149 29.52 -4.26 -11.73
N ASN A 150 29.56 -4.01 -13.04
CA ASN A 150 30.80 -3.68 -13.74
C ASN A 150 31.34 -2.31 -13.30
N ASP A 151 30.47 -1.34 -13.07
CA ASP A 151 30.83 -0.01 -12.60
C ASP A 151 31.43 -0.08 -11.18
N LEU A 152 30.84 -0.88 -10.27
CA LEU A 152 31.39 -1.10 -8.94
C LEU A 152 32.80 -1.73 -8.97
N LEU A 153 33.01 -2.75 -9.81
CA LEU A 153 34.33 -3.38 -9.96
C LEU A 153 35.39 -2.39 -10.44
N ARG A 154 35.06 -1.56 -11.44
CA ARG A 154 35.97 -0.52 -11.93
C ARG A 154 36.33 0.51 -10.85
N ILE A 155 35.37 0.90 -10.02
CA ILE A 155 35.61 1.84 -8.93
C ILE A 155 36.59 1.27 -7.90
N THR A 156 36.54 -0.04 -7.63
CA THR A 156 37.46 -0.67 -6.66
C THR A 156 38.93 -0.65 -7.10
N GLU A 157 39.18 -0.49 -8.41
CA GLU A 157 40.52 -0.43 -9.02
C GLU A 157 41.11 0.99 -9.05
N LEU A 158 40.33 2.03 -8.72
CA LEU A 158 40.77 3.43 -8.77
C LEU A 158 41.58 3.85 -7.55
N GLU A 159 42.55 4.75 -7.70
CA GLU A 159 43.27 5.36 -6.59
C GLU A 159 42.35 6.15 -5.62
N ALA A 160 42.79 6.37 -4.38
CA ALA A 160 41.92 6.89 -3.30
C ALA A 160 41.16 8.20 -3.63
N GLN A 161 41.79 9.12 -4.37
CA GLN A 161 41.21 10.41 -4.75
C GLN A 161 40.10 10.30 -5.83
N PRO A 162 40.33 9.66 -7.00
CA PRO A 162 39.28 9.49 -8.01
C PRO A 162 38.16 8.51 -7.59
N ARG A 163 38.45 7.60 -6.65
CA ARG A 163 37.48 6.61 -6.17
C ARG A 163 36.26 7.23 -5.49
N GLY A 164 36.45 8.28 -4.69
CA GLY A 164 35.35 8.95 -3.98
C GLY A 164 34.30 9.54 -4.93
N TYR A 165 34.75 10.28 -5.94
CA TYR A 165 33.87 10.89 -6.95
C TYR A 165 33.15 9.83 -7.79
N ALA A 166 33.87 8.79 -8.25
CA ALA A 166 33.26 7.73 -9.04
C ALA A 166 32.24 6.90 -8.22
N PHE A 167 32.47 6.75 -6.91
CA PHE A 167 31.52 6.08 -6.02
C PHE A 167 30.26 6.91 -5.77
N GLU A 168 30.38 8.24 -5.67
CA GLU A 168 29.23 9.14 -5.58
C GLU A 168 28.34 9.07 -6.83
N GLU A 169 28.95 9.09 -8.02
CA GLU A 169 28.21 8.90 -9.29
C GLU A 169 27.53 7.53 -9.35
N PHE A 170 28.22 6.46 -8.93
CA PHE A 170 27.65 5.12 -8.86
C PHE A 170 26.44 5.05 -7.92
N LEU A 171 26.52 5.66 -6.73
CA LEU A 171 25.40 5.67 -5.79
C LEU A 171 24.19 6.42 -6.35
N ASN A 172 24.41 7.52 -7.06
CA ASN A 172 23.33 8.25 -7.72
C ASN A 172 22.65 7.41 -8.82
N GLU A 173 23.43 6.68 -9.63
CA GLU A 173 22.89 5.78 -10.65
C GLU A 173 22.18 4.57 -10.02
N LEU A 174 22.70 4.03 -8.91
CA LEU A 174 22.06 2.98 -8.13
C LEU A 174 20.71 3.46 -7.58
N PHE A 175 20.65 4.62 -6.94
CA PHE A 175 19.41 5.14 -6.39
C PHE A 175 18.38 5.44 -7.47
N LYS A 176 18.78 6.02 -8.60
CA LYS A 176 17.90 6.19 -9.77
C LYS A 176 17.38 4.84 -10.29
N ALA A 177 18.22 3.81 -10.37
CA ALA A 177 17.82 2.48 -10.84
C ALA A 177 16.78 1.82 -9.94
N TYR A 178 16.77 2.16 -8.65
CA TYR A 178 15.79 1.69 -7.66
C TYR A 178 14.67 2.72 -7.39
N ASN A 179 14.57 3.77 -8.22
CA ASN A 179 13.60 4.86 -8.08
C ASN A 179 13.59 5.53 -6.68
N LEU A 180 14.74 5.50 -6.00
CA LEU A 180 14.98 6.15 -4.72
C LEU A 180 15.44 7.59 -5.02
N ASP A 181 14.67 8.59 -4.60
CA ASP A 181 14.98 10.01 -4.84
C ASP A 181 16.24 10.45 -4.07
N PRO A 182 17.41 10.65 -4.75
CA PRO A 182 18.61 11.08 -4.06
C PRO A 182 18.55 12.60 -3.93
N GLN A 183 18.30 13.11 -2.72
CA GLN A 183 18.39 14.56 -2.49
C GLN A 183 19.77 15.08 -2.91
N SER A 184 19.75 15.85 -3.98
CA SER A 184 20.90 16.36 -4.72
C SER A 184 21.65 17.43 -3.94
N SER A 185 22.41 17.04 -2.93
CA SER A 185 23.55 17.80 -2.40
C SER A 185 24.31 16.98 -1.37
N PHE A 186 25.15 16.04 -1.80
CA PHE A 186 26.24 15.58 -0.94
C PHE A 186 27.50 16.38 -1.29
N ARG A 187 27.63 17.59 -0.71
CA ARG A 187 28.91 18.31 -0.75
C ARG A 187 29.81 17.75 0.34
N LEU A 188 30.76 16.91 -0.04
CA LEU A 188 31.87 16.50 0.83
C LEU A 188 32.82 17.69 1.02
N VAL A 189 32.52 18.56 1.98
CA VAL A 189 33.49 19.55 2.47
C VAL A 189 34.24 18.93 3.65
N GLY A 190 35.49 18.56 3.39
CA GLY A 190 36.59 18.60 4.37
C GLY A 190 36.67 17.54 5.48
N GLU A 191 35.62 16.78 5.78
CA GLU A 191 35.71 15.75 6.83
C GLU A 191 35.12 14.39 6.39
N GLN A 192 35.83 13.34 6.78
CA GLN A 192 35.54 11.93 6.53
C GLN A 192 34.22 11.54 7.22
N ILE A 193 33.14 11.52 6.45
CA ILE A 193 31.88 10.90 6.85
C ILE A 193 31.82 9.52 6.16
N ASP A 194 31.95 8.45 6.95
CA ASP A 194 31.46 7.13 6.54
C ASP A 194 29.94 7.29 6.35
N GLY A 195 29.49 7.28 5.09
CA GLY A 195 28.23 7.88 4.65
C GLY A 195 26.98 7.51 5.47
N SER A 196 26.04 8.46 5.56
CA SER A 196 24.69 8.21 6.06
C SER A 196 23.67 8.46 4.96
N PHE A 197 22.81 7.48 4.70
CA PHE A 197 21.62 7.60 3.86
C PHE A 197 20.39 7.49 4.75
N LYS A 198 19.34 8.24 4.43
CA LYS A 198 18.07 8.20 5.16
C LYS A 198 17.09 7.36 4.35
N LEU A 199 17.06 6.06 4.61
CA LEU A 199 16.00 5.17 4.15
C LEU A 199 14.84 5.30 5.14
N VAL A 200 13.68 5.77 4.69
CA VAL A 200 12.44 5.60 5.47
C VAL A 200 11.98 4.17 5.25
N MET A 201 12.65 3.24 5.92
CA MET A 201 12.20 1.85 6.03
C MET A 201 12.60 1.37 7.42
N THR A 202 11.65 0.72 8.09
CA THR A 202 11.68 0.28 9.48
C THR A 202 13.06 -0.21 9.96
N LEU A 203 13.49 0.34 11.11
CA LEU A 203 14.80 0.14 11.71
C LEU A 203 15.01 -1.32 12.17
N ILE A 204 15.71 -2.15 11.39
CA ILE A 204 16.28 -3.42 11.87
C ILE A 204 17.76 -3.20 12.18
N LEU A 205 18.10 -3.14 13.48
CA LEU A 205 19.48 -3.03 13.96
C LEU A 205 20.22 -4.38 13.86
N LEU A 206 21.02 -4.58 12.81
CA LEU A 206 21.95 -5.71 12.74
C LEU A 206 23.30 -5.32 13.37
N LYS A 207 23.54 -5.72 14.62
CA LYS A 207 24.83 -5.50 15.30
C LYS A 207 25.77 -6.68 15.03
N ARG A 208 26.86 -6.45 14.28
CA ARG A 208 27.96 -7.44 14.13
C ARG A 208 29.07 -7.13 15.14
N SER A 209 29.22 -7.99 16.15
CA SER A 209 30.33 -7.92 17.12
C SER A 209 31.53 -8.71 16.57
N GLY A 210 32.56 -8.01 16.09
CA GLY A 210 33.84 -8.61 15.73
C GLY A 210 34.77 -8.63 16.94
N LYS A 211 34.92 -9.78 17.60
CA LYS A 211 36.03 -10.00 18.53
C LYS A 211 37.33 -10.14 17.72
N THR A 212 38.17 -9.13 17.72
CA THR A 212 39.56 -9.27 17.27
C THR A 212 40.42 -9.72 18.45
N SER A 213 40.75 -11.00 18.47
CA SER A 213 41.88 -11.54 19.24
C SER A 213 43.18 -11.23 18.49
N LYS A 214 44.13 -10.55 19.12
CA LYS A 214 45.57 -10.74 18.84
C LYS A 214 46.37 -10.63 20.13
N SER A 215 47.01 -11.74 20.46
CA SER A 215 48.10 -11.90 21.42
C SER A 215 49.39 -11.22 20.94
N GLY A 216 50.10 -10.56 21.85
CA GLY A 216 51.45 -10.03 21.63
C GLY A 216 52.16 -9.73 22.95
N LYS A 217 52.87 -10.73 23.48
CA LYS A 217 53.87 -10.74 24.57
C LYS A 217 55.06 -9.78 24.21
N VAL A 218 55.67 -8.93 25.06
CA VAL A 218 56.72 -9.20 26.08
C VAL A 218 57.36 -7.86 26.60
N ASN A 219 57.70 -7.81 27.92
CA ASN A 219 58.72 -7.06 28.71
C ASN A 219 58.78 -5.50 28.67
N TYR A 220 59.07 -4.79 29.76
CA TYR A 220 59.91 -5.06 30.95
C TYR A 220 59.17 -4.99 32.28
#